data_AF-A0A7Y7C4D9-F1
#
_entry.id   AF-A0A7Y7C4D9-F1
#
_cell.length_a   1.000
_cell.length_b   1.000
_cell.length_c   1.000
_cell.angle_alpha   90.00
_cell.angle_beta   90.00
_cell.angle_gamma   90.00
#
_symmetry.space_group_name_H-M   'P 1'
#
loop_
_entity.id
_entity.type
_entity.pdbx_description
1 polymer ?
#
loop_
_entity_poly.entity_id
_entity_poly.type
_entity_poly.pdbx_seq_one_letter_code
_entity_poly.pdbx_strand_id
1 'polypeptide(L)'
;MATLDPKDARIAELEQQLSEAHVRIEQLEARIVELEVRLRRTSRNSSSPPPRTRPVRRPGNRSQPAGGQPGHKGRKRELLPLERVSEVVEVPAPERCTGRA
;
A
#
# COMPACT_ATOMS: atom_id res chain seq x y z
N MET A 1 -68.08 -0.81 23.49
CA MET A 1 -66.82 -0.62 22.75
C MET A 1 -65.81 -0.11 23.75
N ALA A 2 -64.82 -0.93 24.13
CA ALA A 2 -63.84 -0.56 25.15
C ALA A 2 -62.99 0.62 24.63
N THR A 3 -63.03 1.73 25.34
CA THR A 3 -62.17 2.88 25.09
C THR A 3 -60.75 2.48 25.45
N LEU A 4 -59.86 2.41 24.47
CA LEU A 4 -58.42 2.20 24.69
C LEU A 4 -57.93 3.20 25.73
N ASP A 5 -57.27 2.71 26.78
CA ASP A 5 -56.72 3.56 27.84
C ASP A 5 -55.67 4.49 27.19
N PRO A 6 -55.62 5.78 27.53
CA PRO A 6 -54.55 6.67 27.04
C PRO A 6 -53.14 6.11 27.26
N LYS A 7 -52.95 5.22 28.24
CA LYS A 7 -51.69 4.48 28.43
C LYS A 7 -51.42 3.48 27.32
N ASP A 8 -52.43 2.74 26.84
CA ASP A 8 -52.28 1.77 25.76
C ASP A 8 -51.91 2.47 24.45
N ALA A 9 -52.51 3.63 24.18
CA ALA A 9 -52.16 4.47 23.05
C ALA A 9 -50.70 4.94 23.12
N ARG A 10 -50.24 5.33 24.32
CA ARG A 10 -48.86 5.75 24.54
C ARG A 10 -47.86 4.59 24.41
N ILE A 11 -48.23 3.39 24.87
CA ILE A 11 -47.40 2.19 24.72
C ILE A 11 -47.22 1.86 23.23
N ALA A 12 -48.31 1.86 22.46
CA ALA A 12 -48.24 1.57 21.03
C ALA A 12 -47.35 2.58 20.27
N GLU A 13 -47.43 3.86 20.61
CA GLU A 13 -46.56 4.89 20.04
C GLU A 13 -45.08 4.66 20.37
N LEU A 14 -44.76 4.32 21.62
CA LEU A 14 -43.40 4.04 22.05
C LEU A 14 -42.83 2.77 21.41
N GLU A 15 -43.64 1.72 21.27
CA GLU A 15 -43.27 0.49 20.57
C GLU A 15 -42.95 0.76 19.10
N GLN A 16 -43.75 1.61 18.43
CA GLN A 16 -43.47 2.02 17.06
C GLN A 16 -42.13 2.77 16.98
N GLN A 17 -41.91 3.77 17.84
CA GLN A 17 -40.65 4.53 17.87
C GLN A 17 -39.43 3.63 18.16
N LEU A 18 -39.56 2.67 19.08
CA LEU A 18 -38.51 1.69 19.37
C LEU A 18 -38.20 0.82 18.16
N SER A 19 -39.23 0.35 17.45
CA SER A 19 -39.04 -0.46 16.25
C SER A 19 -38.30 0.30 15.15
N GLU A 20 -38.66 1.55 14.90
CA GLU A 20 -38.01 2.42 13.93
C GLU A 20 -36.55 2.72 14.33
N ALA A 21 -36.31 2.97 15.62
CA ALA A 21 -34.97 3.18 16.15
C ALA A 21 -34.08 1.94 16.00
N HIS A 22 -34.59 0.74 16.31
CA HIS A 22 -33.85 -0.51 16.15
C HIS A 22 -33.46 -0.75 14.69
N VAL A 23 -34.39 -0.58 13.75
CA VAL A 23 -34.09 -0.70 12.30
C VAL A 23 -33.00 0.29 11.89
N ARG A 24 -33.03 1.51 12.43
CA ARG A 24 -32.01 2.52 12.12
C ARG A 24 -30.64 2.16 12.70
N ILE A 25 -30.61 1.61 13.91
CA ILE A 25 -29.38 1.15 14.56
C ILE A 25 -28.75 0.03 13.74
N GLU A 26 -29.52 -1.00 13.35
CA GLU A 26 -29.02 -2.12 12.53
C GLU A 26 -28.42 -1.64 11.20
N GLN A 27 -29.07 -0.69 10.52
CA GLN A 27 -28.56 -0.09 9.28
C GLN A 27 -27.24 0.65 9.50
N LEU A 28 -27.13 1.39 10.59
CA LEU A 28 -25.92 2.15 10.93
C LEU A 28 -24.78 1.22 11.33
N GLU A 29 -25.04 0.19 12.12
CA GLU A 29 -24.06 -0.83 12.50
C GLU A 29 -23.52 -1.56 11.28
N ALA A 30 -24.38 -1.99 10.36
CA ALA A 30 -23.96 -2.61 9.10
C ALA A 30 -23.04 -1.68 8.28
N ARG A 31 -23.38 -0.39 8.21
CA ARG A 31 -22.56 0.61 7.50
C ARG A 31 -21.24 0.88 8.19
N ILE A 32 -21.21 0.89 9.53
CA ILE A 32 -19.99 1.02 10.33
C ILE A 32 -19.06 -0.17 10.05
N VAL A 33 -19.57 -1.40 10.11
CA VAL A 33 -18.80 -2.61 9.81
C VAL A 33 -18.20 -2.55 8.39
N GLU A 34 -18.99 -2.15 7.39
CA GLU A 34 -18.50 -2.00 6.03
C GLU A 34 -17.36 -0.95 5.93
N LEU A 35 -17.54 0.21 6.55
CA LEU A 35 -16.55 1.28 6.56
C LEU A 35 -15.28 0.88 7.31
N GLU A 36 -15.41 0.18 8.44
CA GLU A 36 -14.27 -0.36 9.19
C GLU A 36 -13.50 -1.38 8.36
N VAL A 37 -14.18 -2.29 7.65
CA VAL A 37 -13.53 -3.25 6.74
C VAL A 37 -12.78 -2.50 5.63
N ARG A 38 -13.38 -1.46 5.06
CA ARG A 38 -12.73 -0.62 4.03
C ARG A 38 -11.52 0.14 4.59
N LEU A 39 -11.61 0.68 5.80
CA LEU A 39 -10.49 1.39 6.46
C LEU A 39 -9.35 0.45 6.86
N ARG A 40 -9.67 -0.76 7.34
CA ARG A 40 -8.68 -1.80 7.65
C ARG A 40 -7.93 -2.30 6.42
N ARG A 41 -8.45 -2.07 5.20
CA ARG A 41 -7.70 -2.26 3.95
C ARG A 41 -6.66 -1.14 3.80
N THR A 42 -5.55 -1.30 4.49
CA THR A 42 -4.36 -0.47 4.27
C THR A 42 -3.65 -0.90 2.98
N SER A 43 -2.87 0.01 2.39
CA SER A 43 -1.96 -0.28 1.26
C SER A 43 -0.89 -1.34 1.57
N ARG A 44 -0.77 -1.77 2.85
CA ARG A 44 0.04 -2.92 3.29
C ARG A 44 -0.68 -4.27 3.19
N ASN A 45 -2.01 -4.29 3.11
CA ASN A 45 -2.84 -5.51 3.01
C ASN A 45 -3.70 -5.58 1.74
N SER A 46 -3.74 -4.51 0.95
CA SER A 46 -4.36 -4.51 -0.37
C SER A 46 -3.27 -4.64 -1.41
N SER A 47 -3.33 -5.68 -2.24
CA SER A 47 -2.43 -5.93 -3.38
C SER A 47 -2.51 -4.86 -4.48
N SER A 48 -3.02 -3.66 -4.17
CA SER A 48 -2.95 -2.51 -5.07
C SER A 48 -1.54 -1.96 -5.01
N PRO A 49 -0.83 -1.88 -6.15
CA PRO A 49 0.49 -1.27 -6.18
C PRO A 49 0.37 0.18 -5.69
N PRO A 50 1.39 0.71 -4.99
CA PRO A 50 1.40 2.10 -4.58
C PRO A 50 1.12 3.00 -5.80
N PRO A 51 0.47 4.16 -5.61
CA PRO A 51 0.28 5.11 -6.71
C PRO A 51 1.62 5.36 -7.40
N ARG A 52 1.65 5.22 -8.73
CA ARG A 52 2.85 5.41 -9.56
C ARG A 52 3.23 6.89 -9.61
N THR A 53 3.51 7.52 -8.47
CA THR A 53 4.37 8.69 -8.46
C THR A 53 5.78 8.15 -8.59
N ARG A 54 6.37 8.22 -9.80
CA ARG A 54 7.81 7.99 -9.93
C ARG A 54 8.47 9.03 -9.04
N PRO A 55 9.20 8.64 -7.97
CA PRO A 55 10.03 9.62 -7.29
C PRO A 55 11.03 10.12 -8.32
N VAL A 56 11.04 11.44 -8.55
CA VAL A 56 12.11 12.08 -9.30
C VAL A 56 13.37 11.72 -8.53
N ARG A 57 14.15 10.76 -9.04
CA ARG A 57 15.47 10.44 -8.50
C ARG A 57 16.31 11.68 -8.74
N ARG A 58 16.36 12.57 -7.76
CA ARG A 58 17.47 13.52 -7.67
C ARG A 58 18.74 12.66 -7.69
N PRO A 59 19.74 12.95 -8.52
CA PRO A 59 21.01 12.24 -8.43
C PRO A 59 21.50 12.43 -7.00
N GLY A 60 21.41 11.36 -6.21
CA GLY A 60 21.90 11.40 -4.84
C GLY A 60 23.38 11.68 -4.92
N ASN A 61 23.84 12.71 -4.20
CA ASN A 61 25.26 12.86 -3.92
C ASN A 61 25.74 11.51 -3.40
N ARG A 62 26.61 10.84 -4.18
CA ARG A 62 27.20 9.55 -3.82
C ARG A 62 28.23 9.78 -2.71
N SER A 63 27.76 10.20 -1.55
CA SER A 63 28.55 10.38 -0.34
C SER A 63 28.54 9.13 0.53
N GLN A 64 27.68 8.14 0.23
CA GLN A 64 27.78 6.83 0.85
C GLN A 64 28.83 6.00 0.11
N PRO A 65 29.83 5.46 0.83
CA PRO A 65 30.78 4.52 0.24
C PRO A 65 29.99 3.33 -0.34
N ALA A 66 30.36 2.91 -1.54
CA ALA A 66 29.85 1.67 -2.12
C ALA A 66 30.06 0.53 -1.12
N GLY A 67 29.10 -0.40 -1.06
CA GLY A 67 29.04 -1.43 -0.03
C GLY A 67 30.36 -2.17 0.21
N GLY A 68 30.53 -2.62 1.45
CA GLY A 68 31.70 -3.33 1.95
C GLY A 68 31.70 -3.23 3.47
N GLN A 69 32.00 -4.32 4.17
CA GLN A 69 32.06 -4.30 5.63
C GLN A 69 33.26 -3.45 6.08
N PRO A 70 33.09 -2.47 7.00
CA PRO A 70 34.19 -1.69 7.55
C PRO A 70 35.29 -2.60 8.11
N GLY A 71 36.56 -2.30 7.81
CA GLY A 71 37.71 -3.08 8.24
C GLY A 71 38.11 -4.25 7.33
N HIS A 72 37.33 -4.56 6.29
CA HIS A 72 37.68 -5.63 5.35
C HIS A 72 38.38 -5.07 4.11
N LYS A 73 39.55 -5.63 3.79
CA LYS A 73 40.27 -5.30 2.55
C LYS A 73 39.50 -5.86 1.36
N GLY A 74 39.05 -4.99 0.46
CA GLY A 74 38.36 -5.41 -0.76
C GLY A 74 39.24 -6.35 -1.60
N ARG A 75 38.70 -7.52 -1.96
CA ARG A 75 39.33 -8.44 -2.90
C ARG A 75 38.74 -8.20 -4.28
N LYS A 76 39.59 -7.90 -5.26
CA LYS A 76 39.20 -7.73 -6.66
C LYS A 76 40.07 -8.61 -7.55
N ARG A 77 39.53 -9.02 -8.70
CA ARG A 77 40.31 -9.63 -9.77
C ARG A 77 40.87 -8.49 -10.62
N GLU A 78 42.18 -8.47 -10.82
CA GLU A 78 42.81 -7.54 -11.74
C GLU A 78 42.51 -7.97 -13.18
N LEU A 79 42.34 -6.98 -14.06
CA LEU A 79 42.20 -7.26 -15.49
C LEU A 79 43.53 -7.81 -16.02
N LEU A 80 43.45 -8.82 -16.88
CA LEU A 80 44.63 -9.33 -17.56
C LEU A 80 45.13 -8.29 -18.58
N PRO A 81 46.45 -8.22 -18.80
CA PRO A 81 47.01 -7.41 -19.87
C PRO A 81 46.60 -7.99 -21.24
N LEU A 82 46.57 -7.14 -22.28
CA LEU A 82 46.02 -7.49 -23.59
C LEU A 82 46.70 -8.70 -24.23
N GLU A 83 48.00 -8.88 -23.99
CA GLU A 83 48.81 -9.99 -24.50
C GLU A 83 48.38 -11.35 -23.94
N ARG A 84 47.61 -11.35 -22.84
CA ARG A 84 47.08 -12.56 -22.18
C ARG A 84 45.59 -12.77 -22.40
N VAL A 85 44.97 -11.96 -23.26
CA VAL A 85 43.56 -12.08 -23.64
C VAL A 85 43.45 -12.88 -24.94
N SER A 86 42.50 -13.82 -25.01
CA SER A 86 42.32 -14.67 -26.20
C SER A 86 41.69 -13.93 -27.38
N GLU A 87 40.78 -12.99 -27.11
CA GLU A 87 40.04 -12.23 -28.12
C GLU A 87 39.58 -10.89 -27.54
N VAL A 88 39.63 -9.83 -28.36
CA VAL A 88 39.08 -8.51 -28.03
C VAL A 88 37.90 -8.26 -28.95
N VAL A 89 36.70 -8.15 -28.38
CA VAL A 89 35.45 -7.89 -29.10
C VAL A 89 35.04 -6.44 -28.84
N GLU A 90 34.97 -5.63 -29.89
CA GLU A 90 34.43 -4.28 -29.81
C GLU A 90 32.90 -4.35 -29.74
N VAL A 91 32.33 -3.86 -28.63
CA VAL A 91 30.88 -3.78 -28.45
C VAL A 91 30.44 -2.33 -28.64
N PRO A 92 29.73 -1.99 -29.74
CA PRO A 92 29.27 -0.63 -29.96
C PRO A 92 28.25 -0.23 -28.89
N ALA A 93 28.31 1.05 -28.49
CA ALA A 93 27.32 1.59 -27.58
C ALA A 93 25.93 1.59 -28.25
N PRO A 94 24.86 1.21 -27.53
CA PRO A 94 23.51 1.28 -28.08
C PRO A 94 23.10 2.74 -28.29
N GLU A 95 22.28 3.03 -29.31
CA GLU A 95 21.75 4.38 -29.57
C GLU A 95 20.93 4.93 -28.38
N ARG A 96 20.30 4.04 -27.60
CA ARG A 96 19.57 4.38 -26.37
C ARG A 96 19.76 3.29 -25.32
N CYS A 97 20.23 3.67 -24.14
CA CYS A 97 20.24 2.78 -22.98
C CYS A 97 18.82 2.60 -22.43
N THR A 98 18.19 1.46 -22.75
CA THR A 98 16.94 1.03 -22.11
C THR A 98 17.26 0.49 -20.71
N GLY A 99 17.54 1.38 -19.76
CA GLY A 99 17.77 1.01 -18.37
C GLY A 99 16.64 0.09 -17.88
N ARG A 100 16.97 -1.15 -17.53
CA ARG A 100 15.97 -2.11 -17.05
C ARG A 100 15.47 -1.64 -15.68
N ALA A 101 14.14 -1.65 -15.51
CA ALA A 101 13.44 -1.30 -14.27
C ALA A 101 13.57 -2.42 -13.23
#